data_AF-A0A673AGA8-F1
#
_entry.id   AF-A0A673AGA8-F1
#
_cell.length_a   1.000
_cell.length_b   1.000
_cell.length_c   1.000
_cell.angle_alpha   90.00
_cell.angle_beta   90.00
_cell.angle_gamma   90.00
#
_symmetry.space_group_name_H-M   'P 1'
#
loop_
_entity.id
_entity.type
_entity.pdbx_description
1 polymer ?
#
loop_
_entity_poly.entity_id
_entity_poly.type
_entity_poly.pdbx_seq_one_letter_code
_entity_poly.pdbx_strand_id
1 'polypeptide(L)'
;MKNKFINIFFNLSHMFPLHSPSSLIQATPTTFGDLRLANGHSAQRRRVTSGPPPSGLQDWLHIFQAWSGPERLLALDELIDRCETNQVKHMMQVIQPQFQRDFISLLPKELALYVLTFLAPSDLLQAAQTCRYWRILAEDNLLWREKCREQGISQYSSSWRRTCVRPGAAVSPWKSAYIRQHRIENNWRNGDTGEPMVLKGHDDHVITCLQFSGDLIVSGSDDNTLKVWSAITGKCLRTLTGHTGGVWCSQMAVTTVISGSTDRTLRVWDADSGQCVHTLYGHTSTVRCMHLHGNRVVSGSRDTTLRVWDVSTGRCEHVLTGHVAAVRCVQYDGRRVVSGGYDYMVKVWDAESEVCLHTLQGHTNRVYSLQYHIDHIHSLTSGMELRDNILVSGNADSTVRVWDIRTGQCLHTLQGPHKHQSAVTCLQFCRGLVLSSSDDGTVKLWDLRTGAWIRDVVALQSRGSGGVVWRIRASDTRLVCAAGSRNGTEETKLLVLDFDLDDRKKETD
;
A
#
# COMPACT_ATOMS: atom_id res chain seq x y z
N MET A 1 25.87 9.30 45.46
CA MET A 1 24.90 8.22 45.15
C MET A 1 25.09 6.99 46.05
N LYS A 2 26.32 6.56 46.35
CA LYS A 2 26.60 5.43 47.26
C LYS A 2 26.11 5.64 48.71
N ASN A 3 26.48 6.74 49.38
CA ASN A 3 26.21 6.91 50.83
C ASN A 3 24.74 7.03 51.26
N LYS A 4 23.80 7.31 50.35
CA LYS A 4 22.36 7.38 50.70
C LYS A 4 21.63 6.05 50.55
N PHE A 5 22.18 5.15 49.73
CA PHE A 5 21.61 3.82 49.50
C PHE A 5 21.85 2.89 50.70
N ILE A 6 23.02 3.01 51.33
CA ILE A 6 23.38 2.14 52.45
C ILE A 6 22.67 2.61 53.73
N ASN A 7 22.34 3.90 53.88
CA ASN A 7 21.72 4.42 55.11
C ASN A 7 20.35 3.76 55.39
N ILE A 8 19.66 3.34 54.33
CA ILE A 8 18.40 2.61 54.41
C ILE A 8 18.66 1.14 54.78
N PHE A 9 19.73 0.55 54.25
CA PHE A 9 20.15 -0.84 54.51
C PHE A 9 20.72 -1.05 55.93
N PHE A 10 21.37 -0.04 56.50
CA PHE A 10 22.06 -0.16 57.80
C PHE A 10 21.12 0.04 59.00
N ASN A 11 20.01 0.75 58.84
CA ASN A 11 18.95 0.80 59.86
C ASN A 11 18.25 -0.56 60.05
N LEU A 12 18.42 -1.48 59.10
CA LEU A 12 17.85 -2.83 59.12
C LEU A 12 18.75 -3.88 59.77
N SER A 13 20.07 -3.68 59.75
CA SER A 13 21.03 -4.62 60.34
C SER A 13 21.09 -4.57 61.87
N HIS A 14 20.47 -3.57 62.51
CA HIS A 14 20.46 -3.44 63.98
C HIS A 14 19.40 -4.29 64.69
N MET A 15 18.52 -5.01 63.97
CA MET A 15 17.49 -5.87 64.60
C MET A 15 17.85 -7.35 64.74
N PHE A 16 18.95 -7.87 64.18
CA PHE A 16 19.26 -9.30 64.27
C PHE A 16 20.76 -9.59 64.40
N PRO A 17 21.25 -10.05 65.57
CA PRO A 17 22.50 -10.78 65.66
C PRO A 17 22.34 -12.12 64.94
N LEU A 18 23.31 -12.48 64.09
CA LEU A 18 23.37 -13.79 63.44
C LEU A 18 23.48 -14.90 64.50
N HIS A 19 22.41 -15.68 64.71
CA HIS A 19 22.46 -17.01 65.35
C HIS A 19 21.79 -18.08 64.47
N SER A 20 22.31 -19.30 64.61
CA SER A 20 22.12 -20.53 63.82
C SER A 20 20.68 -21.06 63.70
N PRO A 21 20.39 -21.94 62.71
CA PRO A 21 19.03 -22.26 62.29
C PRO A 21 18.42 -23.40 63.13
N SER A 22 17.29 -23.15 63.78
CA SER A 22 16.39 -24.22 64.22
C SER A 22 14.97 -23.68 64.48
N SER A 23 13.99 -24.52 64.13
CA SER A 23 12.54 -24.46 64.37
C SER A 23 11.65 -23.54 63.50
N LEU A 24 11.01 -24.22 62.54
CA LEU A 24 9.67 -24.05 61.97
C LEU A 24 8.63 -23.30 62.84
N ILE A 25 7.71 -22.56 62.21
CA ILE A 25 6.23 -22.80 62.23
C ILE A 25 5.50 -21.89 61.21
N GLN A 26 4.44 -22.47 60.63
CA GLN A 26 3.51 -22.07 59.55
C GLN A 26 2.67 -20.79 59.80
N ALA A 27 2.49 -19.94 58.78
CA ALA A 27 1.31 -19.75 57.89
C ALA A 27 0.01 -19.28 58.60
N THR A 28 -0.67 -18.17 58.21
CA THR A 28 -1.67 -18.09 57.12
C THR A 28 -2.31 -16.68 57.02
N PRO A 29 -3.10 -16.34 55.97
CA PRO A 29 -3.15 -15.03 55.31
C PRO A 29 -4.45 -14.24 55.53
N THR A 30 -4.46 -12.94 55.19
CA THR A 30 -5.70 -12.21 54.87
C THR A 30 -5.52 -11.16 53.77
N THR A 31 -5.99 -11.57 52.59
CA THR A 31 -6.80 -10.93 51.55
C THR A 31 -6.93 -9.40 51.42
N PHE A 32 -6.79 -8.99 50.16
CA PHE A 32 -7.18 -7.74 49.49
C PHE A 32 -8.56 -7.18 49.86
N GLY A 33 -8.63 -5.85 49.97
CA GLY A 33 -9.88 -5.08 49.94
C GLY A 33 -9.62 -3.57 49.90
N ASP A 34 -9.86 -2.99 48.73
CA ASP A 34 -10.19 -1.58 48.47
C ASP A 34 -9.19 -0.47 48.84
N LEU A 35 -8.78 0.29 47.80
CA LEU A 35 -8.76 1.76 47.77
C LEU A 35 -8.20 2.25 46.42
N ARG A 36 -8.94 1.98 45.35
CA ARG A 36 -9.03 2.91 44.21
C ARG A 36 -10.11 3.91 44.58
N LEU A 37 -9.72 5.09 45.06
CA LEU A 37 -10.46 6.38 45.01
C LEU A 37 -9.84 7.34 46.05
N ALA A 38 -8.68 7.92 45.72
CA ALA A 38 -8.20 9.16 46.33
C ALA A 38 -6.96 9.68 45.57
N ASN A 39 -7.14 10.02 44.28
CA ASN A 39 -6.17 10.85 43.58
C ASN A 39 -6.74 12.27 43.55
N GLY A 40 -6.27 13.13 44.46
CA GLY A 40 -6.83 14.47 44.54
C GLY A 40 -6.27 15.38 45.61
N HIS A 41 -5.01 15.25 46.06
CA HIS A 41 -4.34 16.36 46.74
C HIS A 41 -2.82 16.34 46.49
N SER A 42 -2.29 17.53 46.22
CA SER A 42 -0.88 17.87 45.99
C SER A 42 0.06 17.28 47.03
N ALA A 43 0.77 16.21 46.67
CA ALA A 43 1.88 15.69 47.46
C ALA A 43 3.11 16.59 47.27
N GLN A 44 3.25 17.58 48.16
CA GLN A 44 4.52 18.24 48.47
C GLN A 44 5.64 17.18 48.55
N ARG A 45 6.74 17.39 47.82
CA ARG A 45 8.00 16.64 47.98
C ARG A 45 8.40 16.67 49.46
N ARG A 46 8.11 15.60 50.21
CA ARG A 46 8.74 15.38 51.52
C ARG A 46 10.21 15.13 51.27
N ARG A 47 11.05 16.16 51.49
CA ARG A 47 12.49 15.98 51.70
C ARG A 47 12.65 14.97 52.82
N VAL A 48 13.23 13.82 52.50
CA VAL A 48 13.74 12.88 53.51
C VAL A 48 14.68 13.67 54.42
N THR A 49 14.33 13.74 55.69
CA THR A 49 15.13 14.37 56.74
C THR A 49 16.52 13.72 56.72
N SER A 50 17.54 14.53 56.50
CA SER A 50 18.93 14.11 56.58
C SER A 50 19.32 13.94 58.05
N GLY A 51 18.94 12.81 58.65
CA GLY A 51 19.62 12.34 59.85
C GLY A 51 21.07 11.94 59.51
N PRO A 52 22.00 12.00 60.48
CA PRO A 52 23.36 11.52 60.28
C PRO A 52 23.34 10.04 59.85
N PRO A 53 24.26 9.60 58.97
CA PRO A 53 24.34 8.20 58.58
C PRO A 53 24.54 7.33 59.83
N PRO A 54 23.79 6.23 60.00
CA PRO A 54 24.05 5.25 61.06
C PRO A 54 25.53 4.82 61.09
N SER A 55 26.08 4.69 62.29
CA SER A 55 27.48 4.37 62.55
C SER A 55 27.85 2.99 62.00
N GLY A 56 28.88 2.90 61.15
CA GLY A 56 29.35 1.65 60.51
C GLY A 56 28.96 1.50 59.03
N LEU A 57 28.19 2.47 58.49
CA LEU A 57 27.82 2.52 57.09
C LEU A 57 28.99 2.43 56.11
N GLN A 58 30.03 3.19 56.43
CA GLN A 58 31.21 3.36 55.57
C GLN A 58 32.03 2.08 55.56
N ASP A 59 32.05 1.34 56.66
CA ASP A 59 32.77 0.07 56.78
C ASP A 59 32.04 -1.03 55.99
N TRP A 60 30.71 -1.12 56.11
CA TRP A 60 29.91 -2.03 55.29
C TRP A 60 30.04 -1.71 53.80
N LEU A 61 30.04 -0.42 53.45
CA LEU A 61 30.26 0.05 52.09
C LEU A 61 31.61 -0.36 51.50
N HIS A 62 32.64 -0.39 52.33
CA HIS A 62 33.98 -0.79 51.94
C HIS A 62 34.05 -2.30 51.73
N ILE A 63 33.45 -3.09 52.63
CA ILE A 63 33.36 -4.56 52.53
C ILE A 63 32.56 -4.97 51.29
N PHE A 64 31.38 -4.38 51.07
CA PHE A 64 30.54 -4.67 49.91
C PHE A 64 31.24 -4.33 48.58
N GLN A 65 32.04 -3.26 48.57
CA GLN A 65 32.85 -2.87 47.40
C GLN A 65 34.07 -3.77 47.18
N ALA A 66 34.49 -4.56 48.16
CA ALA A 66 35.56 -5.54 48.01
C ALA A 66 35.06 -6.89 47.44
N TRP A 67 33.77 -7.19 47.54
CA TRP A 67 33.17 -8.43 47.02
C TRP A 67 33.12 -8.48 45.48
N SER A 68 33.13 -9.69 44.94
CA SER A 68 32.96 -9.97 43.51
C SER A 68 31.50 -9.75 43.07
N GLY A 69 31.27 -9.63 41.75
CA GLY A 69 29.93 -9.39 41.18
C GLY A 69 28.86 -10.40 41.64
N PRO A 70 29.12 -11.72 41.61
CA PRO A 70 28.17 -12.74 42.06
C PRO A 70 27.88 -12.68 43.57
N GLU A 71 28.90 -12.43 44.39
CA GLU A 71 28.76 -12.32 45.85
C GLU A 71 27.90 -11.11 46.25
N ARG A 72 28.06 -9.99 45.54
CA ARG A 72 27.19 -8.82 45.74
C ARG A 72 25.74 -9.10 45.39
N LEU A 73 25.49 -9.87 44.33
CA LEU A 73 24.13 -10.23 43.92
C LEU A 73 23.48 -11.15 44.96
N LEU A 74 24.18 -12.18 45.42
CA LEU A 74 23.71 -13.08 46.47
C LEU A 74 23.40 -12.33 47.78
N ALA A 75 24.29 -11.45 48.21
CA ALA A 75 24.08 -10.68 49.44
C ALA A 75 22.93 -9.65 49.32
N LEU A 76 22.68 -9.12 48.13
CA LEU A 76 21.51 -8.26 47.88
C LEU A 76 20.22 -9.08 47.85
N ASP A 77 20.25 -10.28 47.26
CA ASP A 77 19.10 -11.19 47.17
C ASP A 77 18.68 -11.65 48.57
N GLU A 78 19.63 -12.12 49.38
CA GLU A 78 19.39 -12.54 50.77
C GLU A 78 18.88 -11.38 51.64
N LEU A 79 19.27 -10.15 51.33
CA LEU A 79 18.80 -8.97 52.04
C LEU A 79 17.38 -8.58 51.62
N ILE A 80 17.03 -8.71 50.34
CA ILE A 80 15.67 -8.49 49.84
C ILE A 80 14.72 -9.52 50.45
N ASP A 81 15.14 -10.78 50.57
CA ASP A 81 14.35 -11.85 51.19
C ASP A 81 14.08 -11.63 52.69
N ARG A 82 14.97 -10.88 53.36
CA ARG A 82 14.82 -10.52 54.78
C ARG A 82 14.10 -9.18 55.01
N CYS A 83 13.82 -8.41 53.96
CA CYS A 83 13.15 -7.12 54.09
C CYS A 83 11.63 -7.26 54.21
N GLU A 84 11.02 -6.44 55.08
CA GLU A 84 9.57 -6.34 55.15
C GLU A 84 9.00 -5.65 53.90
N THR A 85 7.76 -5.97 53.53
CA THR A 85 7.10 -5.44 52.32
C THR A 85 7.06 -3.90 52.27
N ASN A 86 6.99 -3.22 53.41
CA ASN A 86 7.02 -1.75 53.48
C ASN A 86 8.42 -1.17 53.18
N GLN A 87 9.48 -1.90 53.53
CA GLN A 87 10.86 -1.50 53.27
C GLN A 87 11.23 -1.79 51.82
N VAL A 88 10.77 -2.90 51.25
CA VAL A 88 10.88 -3.17 49.81
C VAL A 88 10.16 -2.08 49.00
N LYS A 89 8.94 -1.67 49.40
CA LYS A 89 8.24 -0.55 48.78
C LYS A 89 9.03 0.76 48.87
N HIS A 90 9.64 1.05 50.02
CA HIS A 90 10.49 2.24 50.19
C HIS A 90 11.74 2.18 49.32
N MET A 91 12.45 1.05 49.30
CA MET A 91 13.59 0.82 48.41
C MET A 91 13.18 1.02 46.96
N MET A 92 12.10 0.39 46.51
CA MET A 92 11.60 0.57 45.15
C MET A 92 11.27 2.03 44.83
N GLN A 93 10.65 2.79 45.75
CA GLN A 93 10.40 4.22 45.55
C GLN A 93 11.67 5.08 45.46
N VAL A 94 12.77 4.66 46.10
CA VAL A 94 14.08 5.35 46.06
C VAL A 94 14.91 4.93 44.84
N ILE A 95 14.71 3.70 44.37
CA ILE A 95 15.44 3.05 43.28
C ILE A 95 14.81 3.34 41.92
N GLN A 96 13.48 3.33 41.82
CA GLN A 96 12.70 3.58 40.61
C GLN A 96 13.06 4.91 39.91
N PRO A 97 13.32 6.03 40.62
CA PRO A 97 13.82 7.27 40.00
C PRO A 97 15.25 7.16 39.44
N GLN A 98 16.05 6.17 39.87
CA GLN A 98 17.41 5.94 39.38
C GLN A 98 17.44 4.99 38.18
N PHE A 99 16.43 4.12 38.03
CA PHE A 99 16.15 3.38 36.80
C PHE A 99 15.48 4.24 35.71
N GLN A 100 15.13 5.50 35.99
CA GLN A 100 14.78 6.49 34.96
C GLN A 100 16.00 6.98 34.14
N ARG A 101 17.17 6.37 34.32
CA ARG A 101 18.29 6.58 33.41
C ARG A 101 18.00 5.91 32.08
N ASP A 102 18.22 6.66 31.02
CA ASP A 102 18.12 6.21 29.64
C ASP A 102 18.95 4.92 29.42
N PHE A 103 18.29 3.77 29.48
CA PHE A 103 18.95 2.47 29.39
C PHE A 103 19.57 2.23 28.02
N ILE A 104 18.96 2.78 26.96
CA ILE A 104 19.48 2.70 25.58
C ILE A 104 20.81 3.44 25.48
N SER A 105 20.95 4.58 26.16
CA SER A 105 22.23 5.30 26.26
C SER A 105 23.31 4.56 27.05
N LEU A 106 22.97 3.53 27.83
CA LEU A 106 23.91 2.73 28.61
C LEU A 106 24.32 1.42 27.90
N LEU A 107 23.63 1.04 26.83
CA LEU A 107 23.94 -0.16 26.05
C LEU A 107 25.04 0.10 25.01
N PRO A 108 25.85 -0.92 24.67
CA PRO A 108 26.63 -0.94 23.43
C PRO A 108 25.74 -0.63 22.23
N LYS A 109 26.30 0.09 21.25
CA LYS A 109 25.54 0.63 20.10
C LYS A 109 24.82 -0.49 19.33
N GLU A 110 25.45 -1.64 19.17
CA GLU A 110 24.91 -2.79 18.44
C GLU A 110 23.68 -3.37 19.14
N LEU A 111 23.74 -3.50 20.47
CA LEU A 111 22.61 -3.98 21.28
C LEU A 111 21.48 -2.95 21.32
N ALA A 112 21.81 -1.67 21.39
CA ALA A 112 20.82 -0.60 21.30
C ALA A 112 20.07 -0.64 19.95
N LEU A 113 20.79 -0.76 18.83
CA LEU A 113 20.18 -0.90 17.50
C LEU A 113 19.35 -2.18 17.38
N TYR A 114 19.83 -3.30 17.93
CA TYR A 114 19.07 -4.56 17.97
C TYR A 114 17.77 -4.44 18.77
N VAL A 115 17.75 -3.67 19.87
CA VAL A 115 16.49 -3.39 20.59
C VAL A 115 15.54 -2.56 19.73
N LEU A 116 16.06 -1.60 18.95
CA LEU A 116 15.25 -0.75 18.08
C LEU A 116 14.65 -1.50 16.89
N THR A 117 15.21 -2.62 16.42
CA THR A 117 14.62 -3.39 15.30
C THR A 117 13.26 -4.01 15.66
N PHE A 118 13.01 -4.31 16.94
CA PHE A 118 11.73 -4.83 17.43
C PHE A 118 10.61 -3.79 17.46
N LEU A 119 10.94 -2.50 17.35
CA LEU A 119 9.95 -1.43 17.40
C LEU A 119 9.25 -1.26 16.04
N ALA A 120 7.97 -0.89 16.10
CA ALA A 120 7.25 -0.47 14.90
C ALA A 120 7.79 0.89 14.40
N PRO A 121 7.66 1.20 13.11
CA PRO A 121 8.11 2.49 12.57
C PRO A 121 7.49 3.72 13.25
N SER A 122 6.25 3.64 13.71
CA SER A 122 5.61 4.69 14.52
C SER A 122 6.38 4.95 15.82
N ASP A 123 6.78 3.87 16.49
CA ASP A 123 7.49 3.92 17.76
C ASP A 123 8.93 4.41 17.55
N LEU A 124 9.57 4.03 16.43
CA LEU A 124 10.87 4.57 16.03
C LEU A 124 10.84 6.10 15.81
N LEU A 125 9.75 6.62 15.22
CA LEU A 125 9.58 8.06 15.03
C LEU A 125 9.32 8.80 16.35
N GLN A 126 8.64 8.17 17.32
CA GLN A 126 8.47 8.70 18.68
C GLN A 126 9.78 8.63 19.48
N ALA A 127 10.47 7.49 19.40
CA ALA A 127 11.79 7.25 19.97
C ALA A 127 12.81 8.30 19.50
N ALA A 128 12.78 8.70 18.23
CA ALA A 128 13.66 9.76 17.68
C ALA A 128 13.41 11.17 18.28
N GLN A 129 12.30 11.37 18.99
CA GLN A 129 11.93 12.65 19.61
C GLN A 129 12.36 12.75 21.08
N THR A 130 12.81 11.67 21.71
CA THR A 130 13.16 11.64 23.14
C THR A 130 14.41 12.48 23.46
N CYS A 131 15.53 12.21 22.80
CA CYS A 131 16.78 12.96 22.96
C CYS A 131 17.68 12.88 21.72
N ARG A 132 18.80 13.61 21.71
CA ARG A 132 19.73 13.65 20.56
C ARG A 132 20.37 12.29 20.27
N TYR A 133 20.71 11.51 21.29
CA TYR A 133 21.32 10.20 21.12
C TYR A 133 20.35 9.20 20.48
N TRP A 134 19.13 9.12 21.01
CA TRP A 134 18.05 8.32 20.43
C TRP A 134 17.72 8.72 19.00
N ARG A 135 17.72 10.03 18.70
CA ARG A 135 17.53 10.50 17.32
C ARG A 135 18.58 9.94 16.38
N ILE A 136 19.86 9.92 16.78
CA ILE A 136 20.94 9.40 15.95
C ILE A 136 20.79 7.88 15.75
N LEU A 137 20.47 7.13 16.81
CA LEU A 137 20.25 5.68 16.71
C LEU A 137 19.02 5.33 15.85
N ALA A 138 17.91 6.05 16.05
CA ALA A 138 16.69 5.88 15.28
C ALA A 138 16.79 6.43 13.83
N GLU A 139 17.92 7.04 13.45
CA GLU A 139 18.22 7.44 12.08
C GLU A 139 19.06 6.40 11.33
N ASP A 140 19.33 5.23 11.92
CA ASP A 140 20.21 4.23 11.33
C ASP A 140 19.72 3.73 9.96
N ASN A 141 20.65 3.66 9.00
CA ASN A 141 20.31 3.37 7.62
C ASN A 141 19.90 1.90 7.39
N LEU A 142 20.51 0.96 8.12
CA LEU A 142 20.23 -0.47 7.97
C LEU A 142 18.91 -0.84 8.66
N LEU A 143 18.64 -0.24 9.82
CA LEU A 143 17.36 -0.34 10.51
C LEU A 143 16.20 0.04 9.56
N TRP A 144 16.29 1.22 8.93
CA TRP A 144 15.24 1.65 8.01
C TRP A 144 15.20 0.85 6.70
N ARG A 145 16.32 0.30 6.24
CA ARG A 145 16.34 -0.62 5.09
C ARG A 145 15.53 -1.89 5.39
N GLU A 146 15.65 -2.44 6.59
CA GLU A 146 14.89 -3.60 7.02
C GLU A 146 13.39 -3.27 7.12
N LYS A 147 13.03 -2.15 7.75
CA LYS A 147 11.63 -1.69 7.82
C LYS A 147 11.03 -1.39 6.44
N CYS A 148 11.81 -0.83 5.52
CA CYS A 148 11.40 -0.68 4.13
C CYS A 148 11.15 -2.04 3.46
N ARG A 149 12.03 -3.02 3.68
CA ARG A 149 11.88 -4.37 3.12
C ARG A 149 10.63 -5.08 3.65
N GLU A 150 10.31 -4.93 4.93
CA GLU A 150 9.07 -5.47 5.53
C GLU A 150 7.80 -4.92 4.82
N GLN A 151 7.85 -3.68 4.31
CA GLN A 151 6.76 -3.04 3.56
C GLN A 151 6.89 -3.20 2.03
N GLY A 152 7.84 -4.00 1.54
CA GLY A 152 8.06 -4.19 0.10
C GLY A 152 8.70 -3.01 -0.63
N ILE A 153 9.24 -2.02 0.09
CA ILE A 153 9.96 -0.87 -0.49
C ILE A 153 11.37 -1.34 -0.86
N SER A 154 11.59 -1.67 -2.13
CA SER A 154 12.83 -2.26 -2.64
C SER A 154 13.83 -1.23 -3.17
N GLN A 155 13.37 -0.03 -3.54
CA GLN A 155 14.20 1.03 -4.11
C GLN A 155 13.87 2.37 -3.46
N TYR A 156 14.88 3.22 -3.36
CA TYR A 156 14.74 4.66 -3.16
C TYR A 156 15.55 5.32 -4.25
N SER A 157 15.06 6.41 -4.84
CA SER A 157 15.87 7.12 -5.83
C SER A 157 16.89 8.02 -5.13
N SER A 158 18.06 8.17 -5.75
CA SER A 158 19.19 8.92 -5.21
C SER A 158 19.09 10.43 -5.47
N SER A 159 18.21 10.87 -6.38
CA SER A 159 17.90 12.28 -6.65
C SER A 159 17.16 12.98 -5.50
N TRP A 160 16.79 12.21 -4.47
CA TRP A 160 15.99 12.60 -3.32
C TRP A 160 16.85 13.06 -2.15
N ARG A 161 18.08 13.53 -2.44
CA ARG A 161 18.83 14.29 -1.45
C ARG A 161 17.98 15.50 -1.09
N ARG A 162 17.35 15.46 0.09
CA ARG A 162 17.01 16.71 0.79
C ARG A 162 18.33 17.47 0.86
N THR A 163 18.42 18.60 0.19
CA THR A 163 19.38 19.65 0.54
C THR A 163 19.08 19.99 1.98
N CYS A 164 19.84 19.39 2.89
CA CYS A 164 19.68 19.59 4.31
C CYS A 164 19.97 21.06 4.59
N VAL A 165 18.95 21.81 4.99
CA VAL A 165 19.04 23.22 5.39
C VAL A 165 19.88 23.39 6.67
N ARG A 166 20.35 22.29 7.30
CA ARG A 166 21.26 22.30 8.43
C ARG A 166 22.50 21.43 8.16
N PRO A 167 23.72 21.99 8.22
CA PRO A 167 24.95 21.22 8.12
C PRO A 167 25.03 20.21 9.28
N GLY A 168 25.12 18.91 8.98
CA GLY A 168 25.53 17.89 9.95
C GLY A 168 24.53 16.81 10.38
N ALA A 169 23.29 16.80 9.87
CA ALA A 169 22.35 15.69 10.09
C ALA A 169 22.17 14.88 8.81
N ALA A 170 22.93 13.78 8.67
CA ALA A 170 22.72 12.81 7.60
C ALA A 170 21.40 12.08 7.86
N VAL A 171 20.35 12.45 7.12
CA VAL A 171 19.06 11.75 7.15
C VAL A 171 19.20 10.46 6.36
N SER A 172 18.78 9.33 6.93
CA SER A 172 18.76 8.04 6.24
C SER A 172 17.90 8.11 4.97
N PRO A 173 18.43 7.75 3.79
CA PRO A 173 17.64 7.65 2.56
C PRO A 173 16.46 6.69 2.69
N TRP A 174 16.66 5.54 3.35
CA TRP A 174 15.61 4.55 3.58
C TRP A 174 14.50 5.10 4.50
N LYS A 175 14.86 5.85 5.54
CA LYS A 175 13.87 6.53 6.38
C LYS A 175 13.04 7.52 5.57
N SER A 176 13.69 8.28 4.69
CA SER A 176 13.00 9.26 3.84
C SER A 176 12.04 8.56 2.86
N ALA A 177 12.47 7.45 2.27
CA ALA A 177 11.64 6.62 1.40
C ALA A 177 10.42 6.05 2.15
N TYR A 178 10.64 5.51 3.36
CA TYR A 178 9.55 5.02 4.22
C TYR A 178 8.54 6.13 4.55
N ILE A 179 9.02 7.29 4.98
CA ILE A 179 8.15 8.42 5.34
C ILE A 179 7.37 8.91 4.12
N ARG A 180 8.00 9.02 2.94
CA ARG A 180 7.31 9.39 1.69
C ARG A 180 6.21 8.39 1.36
N GLN A 181 6.53 7.09 1.38
CA GLN A 181 5.57 6.02 1.13
C GLN A 181 4.35 6.12 2.06
N HIS A 182 4.60 6.25 3.36
CA HIS A 182 3.55 6.37 4.36
C HIS A 182 2.71 7.64 4.18
N ARG A 183 3.33 8.75 3.76
CA ARG A 183 2.62 9.99 3.40
C ARG A 183 1.72 9.78 2.19
N ILE A 184 2.20 9.14 1.14
CA ILE A 184 1.41 8.84 -0.06
C ILE A 184 0.20 7.99 0.32
N GLU A 185 0.38 6.92 1.10
CA GLU A 185 -0.72 6.08 1.58
C GLU A 185 -1.75 6.85 2.41
N ASN A 186 -1.28 7.73 3.30
CA ASN A 186 -2.15 8.62 4.06
C ASN A 186 -2.86 9.64 3.15
N ASN A 187 -2.20 10.13 2.10
CA ASN A 187 -2.78 11.05 1.14
C ASN A 187 -3.91 10.37 0.35
N TRP A 188 -3.73 9.11 -0.07
CA TRP A 188 -4.80 8.33 -0.70
C TRP A 188 -6.01 8.17 0.21
N ARG A 189 -5.79 7.81 1.49
CA ARG A 189 -6.88 7.54 2.44
C ARG A 189 -7.59 8.81 2.92
N ASN A 190 -6.82 9.80 3.35
CA ASN A 190 -7.31 10.94 4.14
C ASN A 190 -6.84 12.29 3.61
N GLY A 191 -5.89 12.33 2.68
CA GLY A 191 -5.30 13.58 2.20
C GLY A 191 -6.27 14.40 1.37
N ASP A 192 -6.10 15.72 1.40
CA ASP A 192 -6.81 16.55 0.44
C ASP A 192 -6.25 16.26 -0.96
N THR A 193 -7.13 15.82 -1.84
CA THR A 193 -6.83 15.68 -3.25
C THR A 193 -6.89 17.10 -3.81
N GLY A 194 -5.76 17.81 -3.79
CA GLY A 194 -5.68 19.13 -4.42
C GLY A 194 -6.25 19.11 -5.84
N GLU A 195 -6.59 20.27 -6.40
CA GLU A 195 -7.34 20.34 -7.65
C GLU A 195 -6.76 19.42 -8.75
N PRO A 196 -7.59 18.54 -9.35
CA PRO A 196 -7.12 17.63 -10.37
C PRO A 196 -6.67 18.41 -11.59
N MET A 197 -5.57 17.97 -12.18
CA MET A 197 -5.15 18.48 -13.48
C MET A 197 -6.13 17.99 -14.55
N VAL A 198 -6.68 18.93 -15.33
CA VAL A 198 -7.69 18.66 -16.35
C VAL A 198 -7.05 18.62 -17.73
N LEU A 199 -7.18 17.48 -18.42
CA LEU A 199 -6.70 17.28 -19.79
C LEU A 199 -7.92 17.24 -20.72
N LYS A 200 -8.22 18.35 -21.39
CA LYS A 200 -9.34 18.43 -22.33
C LYS A 200 -8.96 17.86 -23.70
N GLY A 201 -9.83 17.03 -24.26
CA GLY A 201 -9.72 16.50 -25.62
C GLY A 201 -10.63 15.30 -25.84
N HIS A 202 -10.77 14.89 -27.10
CA HIS A 202 -11.85 13.98 -27.55
C HIS A 202 -13.24 14.62 -27.34
N ASP A 203 -13.38 15.88 -27.73
CA ASP A 203 -14.59 16.69 -27.54
C ASP A 203 -15.82 15.99 -28.13
N ASP A 204 -16.93 15.96 -27.38
CA ASP A 204 -18.20 15.29 -27.73
C ASP A 204 -18.12 13.77 -28.01
N HIS A 205 -16.96 13.17 -27.75
CA HIS A 205 -16.67 11.76 -28.02
C HIS A 205 -16.38 10.97 -26.73
N VAL A 206 -16.49 9.65 -26.79
CA VAL A 206 -16.29 8.78 -25.62
C VAL A 206 -14.84 8.31 -25.58
N ILE A 207 -14.20 8.38 -24.41
CA ILE A 207 -12.89 7.73 -24.19
C ILE A 207 -13.14 6.25 -23.91
N THR A 208 -12.82 5.39 -24.88
CA THR A 208 -13.15 3.96 -24.89
C THR A 208 -12.07 3.10 -24.22
N CYS A 209 -10.83 3.58 -24.18
CA CYS A 209 -9.68 2.91 -23.58
C CYS A 209 -8.68 3.92 -23.00
N LEU A 210 -8.01 3.51 -21.92
CA LEU A 210 -7.08 4.35 -21.16
C LEU A 210 -5.88 3.50 -20.73
N GLN A 211 -4.67 3.99 -20.97
CA GLN A 211 -3.42 3.39 -20.53
C GLN A 211 -2.57 4.42 -19.78
N PHE A 212 -1.81 3.95 -18.80
CA PHE A 212 -0.93 4.77 -17.98
C PHE A 212 0.33 3.97 -17.64
N SER A 213 1.50 4.46 -18.06
CA SER A 213 2.79 3.82 -17.80
C SER A 213 3.86 4.89 -17.65
N GLY A 214 4.61 4.83 -16.55
CA GLY A 214 5.53 5.90 -16.17
C GLY A 214 4.81 7.24 -16.10
N ASP A 215 5.26 8.20 -16.89
CA ASP A 215 4.68 9.54 -16.98
C ASP A 215 3.81 9.77 -18.23
N LEU A 216 3.51 8.71 -18.98
CA LEU A 216 2.72 8.79 -20.20
C LEU A 216 1.31 8.24 -19.97
N ILE A 217 0.31 9.01 -20.40
CA ILE A 217 -1.09 8.62 -20.45
C ILE A 217 -1.50 8.50 -21.91
N VAL A 218 -2.25 7.45 -22.26
CA VAL A 218 -2.83 7.30 -23.60
C VAL A 218 -4.34 7.13 -23.48
N SER A 219 -5.08 8.04 -24.09
CA SER A 219 -6.54 7.93 -24.28
C SER A 219 -6.84 7.52 -25.71
N GLY A 220 -7.69 6.52 -25.90
CA GLY A 220 -8.25 6.19 -27.21
C GLY A 220 -9.76 6.40 -27.20
N SER A 221 -10.31 6.88 -28.32
CA SER A 221 -11.69 7.34 -28.41
C SER A 221 -12.40 6.83 -29.65
N ASP A 222 -13.73 6.94 -29.64
CA ASP A 222 -14.56 6.72 -30.82
C ASP A 222 -14.49 7.86 -31.85
N ASP A 223 -13.72 8.93 -31.58
CA ASP A 223 -13.31 9.96 -32.56
C ASP A 223 -12.25 9.49 -33.58
N ASN A 224 -11.93 8.19 -33.58
CA ASN A 224 -10.92 7.52 -34.40
C ASN A 224 -9.46 7.83 -34.04
N THR A 225 -9.21 8.60 -32.99
CA THR A 225 -7.85 9.00 -32.59
C THR A 225 -7.44 8.39 -31.25
N LEU A 226 -6.12 8.40 -31.02
CA LEU A 226 -5.58 8.31 -29.67
C LEU A 226 -4.78 9.57 -29.36
N LYS A 227 -4.74 9.98 -28.09
CA LYS A 227 -3.93 11.09 -27.62
C LYS A 227 -2.95 10.60 -26.56
N VAL A 228 -1.70 11.02 -26.69
CA VAL A 228 -0.62 10.77 -25.74
C VAL A 228 -0.42 12.03 -24.91
N TRP A 229 -0.41 11.91 -23.59
CA TRP A 229 -0.33 13.02 -22.65
C TRP A 229 0.80 12.81 -21.66
N SER A 230 1.35 13.92 -21.16
CA SER A 230 2.25 13.91 -20.01
C SER A 230 1.45 13.95 -18.72
N ALA A 231 1.61 12.95 -17.85
CA ALA A 231 1.01 12.92 -16.52
C ALA A 231 1.59 13.97 -15.56
N ILE A 232 2.79 14.50 -15.87
CA ILE A 232 3.47 15.53 -15.08
C ILE A 232 2.97 16.93 -15.46
N THR A 233 2.94 17.24 -16.75
CA THR A 233 2.68 18.61 -17.23
C THR A 233 1.24 18.84 -17.68
N GLY A 234 0.49 17.76 -17.92
CA GLY A 234 -0.87 17.81 -18.46
C GLY A 234 -0.96 18.22 -19.93
N LYS A 235 0.18 18.28 -20.64
CA LYS A 235 0.19 18.63 -22.06
C LYS A 235 -0.13 17.41 -22.91
N CYS A 236 -0.94 17.63 -23.95
CA CYS A 236 -1.08 16.68 -25.06
C CYS A 236 0.23 16.68 -25.85
N LEU A 237 0.96 15.56 -25.81
CA LEU A 237 2.22 15.40 -26.50
C LEU A 237 2.00 15.05 -27.96
N ARG A 238 1.08 14.11 -28.25
CA ARG A 238 0.80 13.62 -29.59
C ARG A 238 -0.69 13.33 -29.77
N THR A 239 -1.17 13.48 -31.00
CA THR A 239 -2.45 12.91 -31.44
C THR A 239 -2.16 11.90 -32.55
N LEU A 240 -2.41 10.63 -32.26
CA LEU A 240 -2.18 9.49 -33.15
C LEU A 240 -3.39 9.36 -34.08
N THR A 241 -3.21 9.79 -35.33
CA THR A 241 -4.25 9.74 -36.37
C THR A 241 -3.90 8.67 -37.40
N GLY A 242 -4.92 7.97 -37.91
CA GLY A 242 -4.73 6.97 -38.96
C GLY A 242 -5.79 5.88 -38.99
N HIS A 243 -6.42 5.56 -37.85
CA HIS A 243 -7.60 4.70 -37.86
C HIS A 243 -8.75 5.39 -38.60
N THR A 244 -9.53 4.61 -39.35
CA THR A 244 -10.72 5.08 -40.09
C THR A 244 -12.03 4.77 -39.37
N GLY A 245 -11.93 4.29 -38.13
CA GLY A 245 -13.05 3.99 -37.26
C GLY A 245 -12.64 4.10 -35.79
N GLY A 246 -13.65 4.12 -34.91
CA GLY A 246 -13.44 4.36 -33.49
C GLY A 246 -12.50 3.35 -32.85
N VAL A 247 -11.60 3.82 -32.00
CA VAL A 247 -10.68 2.98 -31.22
C VAL A 247 -11.46 2.40 -30.05
N TRP A 248 -11.28 1.12 -29.73
CA TRP A 248 -12.03 0.42 -28.65
C TRP A 248 -11.18 -0.30 -27.62
N CYS A 249 -9.91 -0.54 -27.94
CA CYS A 249 -8.95 -1.14 -27.05
C CYS A 249 -7.54 -0.64 -27.36
N SER A 250 -6.71 -0.60 -26.34
CA SER A 250 -5.31 -0.22 -26.45
C SER A 250 -4.45 -0.93 -25.41
N GLN A 251 -3.16 -1.08 -25.69
CA GLN A 251 -2.12 -1.53 -24.77
C GLN A 251 -0.89 -0.63 -24.92
N MET A 252 -0.07 -0.58 -23.89
CA MET A 252 1.14 0.25 -23.89
C MET A 252 2.29 -0.49 -23.19
N ALA A 253 3.45 -0.52 -23.83
CA ALA A 253 4.70 -0.95 -23.23
C ALA A 253 5.77 0.13 -23.46
N VAL A 254 6.17 0.80 -22.39
CA VAL A 254 7.12 1.92 -22.45
C VAL A 254 6.60 3.00 -23.40
N THR A 255 7.17 3.12 -24.61
CA THR A 255 6.76 4.07 -25.65
C THR A 255 5.97 3.42 -26.78
N THR A 256 5.88 2.09 -26.84
CA THR A 256 5.10 1.40 -27.88
C THR A 256 3.63 1.34 -27.48
N VAL A 257 2.77 1.92 -28.30
CA VAL A 257 1.31 1.90 -28.12
C VAL A 257 0.71 1.00 -29.18
N ILE A 258 -0.25 0.16 -28.78
CA ILE A 258 -1.01 -0.69 -29.70
C ILE A 258 -2.48 -0.31 -29.56
N SER A 259 -3.17 -0.11 -30.68
CA SER A 259 -4.59 0.23 -30.71
C SER A 259 -5.37 -0.71 -31.60
N GLY A 260 -6.65 -0.94 -31.27
CA GLY A 260 -7.57 -1.76 -32.04
C GLY A 260 -8.89 -1.02 -32.26
N SER A 261 -9.38 -1.06 -33.51
CA SER A 261 -10.46 -0.19 -33.99
C SER A 261 -11.62 -0.96 -34.62
N THR A 262 -12.75 -0.26 -34.82
CA THR A 262 -13.85 -0.70 -35.69
C THR A 262 -13.47 -0.80 -37.16
N ASP A 263 -12.37 -0.18 -37.58
CA ASP A 263 -11.81 -0.32 -38.93
C ASP A 263 -11.17 -1.70 -39.20
N ARG A 264 -11.24 -2.60 -38.21
CA ARG A 264 -10.81 -4.01 -38.27
C ARG A 264 -9.30 -4.19 -38.25
N THR A 265 -8.54 -3.11 -38.05
CA THR A 265 -7.09 -3.16 -37.93
C THR A 265 -6.64 -3.00 -36.49
N LEU A 266 -5.45 -3.52 -36.21
CA LEU A 266 -4.65 -3.01 -35.11
C LEU A 266 -3.56 -2.09 -35.68
N ARG A 267 -3.13 -1.10 -34.91
CA ARG A 267 -1.98 -0.28 -35.25
C ARG A 267 -0.98 -0.25 -34.11
N VAL A 268 0.30 -0.32 -34.48
CA VAL A 268 1.43 -0.17 -33.57
C VAL A 268 2.01 1.22 -33.80
N TRP A 269 2.18 1.97 -32.71
CA TRP A 269 2.61 3.36 -32.73
C TRP A 269 3.83 3.53 -31.83
N ASP A 270 4.68 4.47 -32.22
CA ASP A 270 5.70 5.01 -31.34
C ASP A 270 5.17 6.28 -30.66
N ALA A 271 5.05 6.26 -29.33
CA ALA A 271 4.46 7.35 -28.55
C ALA A 271 5.29 8.64 -28.59
N ASP A 272 6.61 8.52 -28.77
CA ASP A 272 7.51 9.67 -28.79
C ASP A 272 7.43 10.44 -30.11
N SER A 273 7.48 9.74 -31.25
CA SER A 273 7.35 10.36 -32.57
C SER A 273 5.90 10.59 -32.98
N GLY A 274 4.96 9.79 -32.44
CA GLY A 274 3.56 9.74 -32.85
C GLY A 274 3.31 8.98 -34.16
N GLN A 275 4.32 8.29 -34.71
CA GLN A 275 4.22 7.61 -36.00
C GLN A 275 3.57 6.23 -35.87
N CYS A 276 2.81 5.85 -36.88
CA CYS A 276 2.29 4.49 -37.04
C CYS A 276 3.40 3.60 -37.63
N VAL A 277 3.97 2.73 -36.81
CA VAL A 277 5.04 1.79 -37.20
C VAL A 277 4.47 0.64 -38.04
N HIS A 278 3.35 0.06 -37.59
CA HIS A 278 2.70 -1.05 -38.29
C HIS A 278 1.18 -0.91 -38.31
N THR A 279 0.57 -1.38 -39.40
CA THR A 279 -0.87 -1.64 -39.49
C THR A 279 -1.07 -3.14 -39.66
N LEU A 280 -1.73 -3.76 -38.68
CA LEU A 280 -1.92 -5.20 -38.61
C LEU A 280 -3.29 -5.56 -39.20
N TYR A 281 -3.26 -6.21 -40.36
CA TYR A 281 -4.45 -6.66 -41.09
C TYR A 281 -4.73 -8.14 -40.83
N GLY A 282 -6.00 -8.51 -40.73
CA GLY A 282 -6.43 -9.91 -40.67
C GLY A 282 -7.78 -10.10 -40.00
N HIS A 283 -8.14 -9.27 -39.01
CA HIS A 283 -9.48 -9.27 -38.47
C HIS A 283 -10.49 -8.76 -39.51
N THR A 284 -11.69 -9.33 -39.51
CA THR A 284 -12.76 -9.00 -40.47
C THR A 284 -13.90 -8.21 -39.82
N SER A 285 -13.81 -7.97 -38.51
CA SER A 285 -14.74 -7.14 -37.73
C SER A 285 -13.99 -6.33 -36.69
N THR A 286 -14.72 -5.58 -35.86
CA THR A 286 -14.15 -4.70 -34.82
C THR A 286 -13.20 -5.46 -33.90
N VAL A 287 -11.98 -4.92 -33.74
CA VAL A 287 -11.04 -5.39 -32.73
C VAL A 287 -11.53 -4.90 -31.36
N ARG A 288 -12.03 -5.82 -30.54
CA ARG A 288 -12.75 -5.47 -29.31
C ARG A 288 -11.85 -5.45 -28.08
N CYS A 289 -10.87 -6.33 -28.01
CA CYS A 289 -10.01 -6.46 -26.84
C CYS A 289 -8.61 -6.90 -27.26
N MET A 290 -7.62 -6.62 -26.41
CA MET A 290 -6.26 -7.06 -26.63
C MET A 290 -5.48 -7.16 -25.30
N HIS A 291 -4.46 -8.01 -25.28
CA HIS A 291 -3.51 -8.12 -24.19
C HIS A 291 -2.08 -8.22 -24.74
N LEU A 292 -1.15 -7.46 -24.16
CA LEU A 292 0.25 -7.41 -24.55
C LEU A 292 1.10 -8.12 -23.50
N HIS A 293 1.92 -9.07 -23.93
CA HIS A 293 2.90 -9.73 -23.08
C HIS A 293 4.25 -9.83 -23.80
N GLY A 294 5.27 -9.18 -23.24
CA GLY A 294 6.56 -9.05 -23.92
C GLY A 294 6.41 -8.36 -25.28
N ASN A 295 6.88 -9.01 -26.34
CA ASN A 295 6.83 -8.51 -27.73
C ASN A 295 5.59 -8.98 -28.51
N ARG A 296 4.64 -9.66 -27.86
CA ARG A 296 3.48 -10.25 -28.53
C ARG A 296 2.18 -9.68 -28.01
N VAL A 297 1.26 -9.36 -28.91
CA VAL A 297 -0.09 -8.93 -28.57
C VAL A 297 -1.09 -9.96 -29.06
N VAL A 298 -2.06 -10.29 -28.23
CA VAL A 298 -3.21 -11.12 -28.61
C VAL A 298 -4.42 -10.22 -28.71
N SER A 299 -5.11 -10.25 -29.85
CA SER A 299 -6.32 -9.49 -30.10
C SER A 299 -7.53 -10.40 -30.21
N GLY A 300 -8.65 -9.98 -29.63
CA GLY A 300 -9.96 -10.63 -29.79
C GLY A 300 -10.93 -9.71 -30.50
N SER A 301 -11.65 -10.26 -31.48
CA SER A 301 -12.50 -9.49 -32.39
C SER A 301 -13.96 -9.94 -32.36
N ARG A 302 -14.83 -9.07 -32.88
CA ARG A 302 -16.24 -9.41 -33.16
C ARG A 302 -16.41 -10.44 -34.28
N ASP A 303 -15.34 -10.78 -35.01
CA ASP A 303 -15.30 -11.85 -36.02
C ASP A 303 -15.16 -13.26 -35.43
N THR A 304 -15.28 -13.38 -34.10
CA THR A 304 -15.19 -14.64 -33.32
C THR A 304 -13.79 -15.27 -33.27
N THR A 305 -12.77 -14.61 -33.81
CA THR A 305 -11.38 -15.09 -33.76
C THR A 305 -10.56 -14.31 -32.74
N LEU A 306 -9.48 -14.95 -32.28
CA LEU A 306 -8.34 -14.25 -31.72
C LEU A 306 -7.13 -14.39 -32.64
N ARG A 307 -6.24 -13.41 -32.60
CA ARG A 307 -4.99 -13.41 -33.38
C ARG A 307 -3.83 -13.04 -32.49
N VAL A 308 -2.71 -13.74 -32.65
CA VAL A 308 -1.44 -13.43 -31.97
C VAL A 308 -0.54 -12.73 -32.98
N TRP A 309 0.04 -11.61 -32.56
CA TRP A 309 0.87 -10.77 -33.41
C TRP A 309 2.20 -10.50 -32.75
N ASP A 310 3.26 -10.53 -33.55
CA ASP A 310 4.56 -10.00 -33.15
C ASP A 310 4.58 -8.48 -33.39
N VAL A 311 4.83 -7.73 -32.33
CA VAL A 311 4.75 -6.26 -32.33
C VAL A 311 5.91 -5.63 -33.11
N SER A 312 7.08 -6.28 -33.12
CA SER A 312 8.29 -5.78 -33.77
C SER A 312 8.31 -5.94 -35.28
N THR A 313 7.67 -7.00 -35.78
CA THR A 313 7.63 -7.35 -37.21
C THR A 313 6.29 -6.98 -37.86
N GLY A 314 5.25 -6.76 -37.03
CA GLY A 314 3.89 -6.51 -37.49
C GLY A 314 3.21 -7.71 -38.15
N ARG A 315 3.68 -8.94 -37.89
CA ARG A 315 3.15 -10.16 -38.50
C ARG A 315 2.11 -10.83 -37.60
N CYS A 316 1.07 -11.40 -38.22
CA CYS A 316 0.17 -12.34 -37.56
C CYS A 316 0.89 -13.69 -37.45
N GLU A 317 1.21 -14.13 -36.24
CA GLU A 317 1.84 -15.43 -36.01
C GLU A 317 0.80 -16.55 -35.97
N HIS A 318 -0.31 -16.32 -35.26
CA HIS A 318 -1.30 -17.36 -34.99
C HIS A 318 -2.74 -16.86 -35.10
N VAL A 319 -3.65 -17.77 -35.47
CA VAL A 319 -5.10 -17.51 -35.50
C VAL A 319 -5.84 -18.54 -34.67
N LEU A 320 -6.42 -18.10 -33.56
CA LEU A 320 -7.17 -18.96 -32.64
C LEU A 320 -8.66 -18.92 -33.03
N THR A 321 -9.13 -20.00 -33.64
CA THR A 321 -10.53 -20.17 -34.06
C THR A 321 -11.26 -21.15 -33.16
N GLY A 322 -12.48 -20.78 -32.72
CA GLY A 322 -13.34 -21.71 -31.98
C GLY A 322 -14.41 -21.06 -31.11
N HIS A 323 -14.37 -19.75 -30.91
CA HIS A 323 -15.54 -19.03 -30.40
C HIS A 323 -16.63 -18.96 -31.49
N VAL A 324 -17.88 -19.05 -31.06
CA VAL A 324 -19.07 -19.04 -31.95
C VAL A 324 -19.72 -17.66 -31.98
N ALA A 325 -19.32 -16.76 -31.08
CA ALA A 325 -19.74 -15.38 -31.05
C ALA A 325 -18.56 -14.43 -30.77
N ALA A 326 -18.82 -13.12 -30.80
CA ALA A 326 -17.82 -12.09 -30.62
C ALA A 326 -16.96 -12.30 -29.36
N VAL A 327 -15.64 -12.16 -29.51
CA VAL A 327 -14.69 -12.21 -28.39
C VAL A 327 -14.69 -10.85 -27.70
N ARG A 328 -15.00 -10.83 -26.41
CA ARG A 328 -15.17 -9.60 -25.64
C ARG A 328 -13.96 -9.27 -24.77
N CYS A 329 -13.23 -10.28 -24.31
CA CYS A 329 -12.07 -10.10 -23.44
C CYS A 329 -11.02 -11.17 -23.68
N VAL A 330 -9.76 -10.81 -23.43
CA VAL A 330 -8.59 -11.66 -23.65
C VAL A 330 -7.51 -11.35 -22.63
N GLN A 331 -6.76 -12.37 -22.24
CA GLN A 331 -5.55 -12.32 -21.42
C GLN A 331 -4.50 -13.25 -22.00
N TYR A 332 -3.22 -12.92 -21.81
CA TYR A 332 -2.11 -13.67 -22.36
C TYR A 332 -0.90 -13.58 -21.43
N ASP A 333 -0.32 -14.72 -21.04
CA ASP A 333 0.81 -14.81 -20.11
C ASP A 333 2.14 -15.15 -20.80
N GLY A 334 2.19 -15.07 -22.13
CA GLY A 334 3.34 -15.50 -22.93
C GLY A 334 3.23 -16.93 -23.47
N ARG A 335 2.38 -17.77 -22.89
CA ARG A 335 2.19 -19.16 -23.34
C ARG A 335 0.73 -19.51 -23.60
N ARG A 336 -0.14 -19.23 -22.63
CA ARG A 336 -1.57 -19.51 -22.68
C ARG A 336 -2.33 -18.24 -22.97
N VAL A 337 -3.32 -18.37 -23.84
CA VAL A 337 -4.33 -17.34 -24.05
C VAL A 337 -5.59 -17.76 -23.31
N VAL A 338 -6.24 -16.79 -22.67
CA VAL A 338 -7.57 -16.98 -22.10
C VAL A 338 -8.51 -15.98 -22.73
N SER A 339 -9.60 -16.46 -23.31
CA SER A 339 -10.55 -15.61 -24.02
C SER A 339 -11.98 -15.88 -23.60
N GLY A 340 -12.80 -14.84 -23.71
CA GLY A 340 -14.18 -14.85 -23.25
C GLY A 340 -15.09 -14.26 -24.30
N GLY A 341 -16.08 -15.03 -24.70
CA GLY A 341 -16.97 -14.72 -25.82
C GLY A 341 -18.42 -14.47 -25.41
N TYR A 342 -19.17 -13.82 -26.29
CA TYR A 342 -20.63 -13.71 -26.17
C TYR A 342 -21.38 -15.03 -26.37
N ASP A 343 -20.65 -16.12 -26.62
CA ASP A 343 -21.13 -17.50 -26.65
C ASP A 343 -21.22 -18.11 -25.24
N TYR A 344 -21.03 -17.30 -24.20
CA TYR A 344 -21.04 -17.70 -22.79
C TYR A 344 -19.86 -18.58 -22.37
N MET A 345 -18.91 -18.78 -23.28
CA MET A 345 -17.76 -19.64 -23.05
C MET A 345 -16.53 -18.83 -22.68
N VAL A 346 -15.72 -19.44 -21.81
CA VAL A 346 -14.34 -19.04 -21.62
C VAL A 346 -13.45 -20.14 -22.18
N LYS A 347 -12.51 -19.79 -23.04
CA LYS A 347 -11.61 -20.75 -23.68
C LYS A 347 -10.17 -20.49 -23.27
N VAL A 348 -9.46 -21.58 -23.00
CA VAL A 348 -8.02 -21.58 -22.72
C VAL A 348 -7.33 -22.19 -23.91
N TRP A 349 -6.35 -21.48 -24.46
CA TRP A 349 -5.64 -21.85 -25.67
C TRP A 349 -4.16 -21.99 -25.36
N ASP A 350 -3.52 -22.87 -26.11
CA ASP A 350 -2.08 -22.80 -26.31
C ASP A 350 -1.79 -21.88 -27.49
N ALA A 351 -1.04 -20.79 -27.27
CA ALA A 351 -0.81 -19.78 -28.31
C ALA A 351 -0.04 -20.35 -29.51
N GLU A 352 0.95 -21.21 -29.26
CA GLU A 352 1.88 -21.74 -30.27
C GLU A 352 1.26 -22.81 -31.17
N SER A 353 0.46 -23.71 -30.59
CA SER A 353 -0.15 -24.82 -31.32
C SER A 353 -1.53 -24.51 -31.90
N GLU A 354 -2.08 -23.33 -31.59
CA GLU A 354 -3.42 -22.89 -32.00
C GLU A 354 -4.56 -23.78 -31.47
N VAL A 355 -4.27 -24.62 -30.47
CA VAL A 355 -5.23 -25.57 -29.92
C VAL A 355 -6.02 -24.95 -28.75
N CYS A 356 -7.34 -25.09 -28.80
CA CYS A 356 -8.21 -24.87 -27.65
C CYS A 356 -8.04 -26.03 -26.66
N LEU A 357 -7.37 -25.79 -25.54
CA LEU A 357 -7.11 -26.79 -24.49
C LEU A 357 -8.36 -27.07 -23.67
N HIS A 358 -9.07 -26.01 -23.28
CA HIS A 358 -10.25 -26.10 -22.42
C HIS A 358 -11.34 -25.15 -22.89
N THR A 359 -12.59 -25.61 -22.81
CA THR A 359 -13.77 -24.76 -22.90
C THR A 359 -14.48 -24.83 -21.56
N LEU A 360 -14.42 -23.74 -20.80
CA LEU A 360 -15.05 -23.59 -19.51
C LEU A 360 -16.50 -23.14 -19.73
N GLN A 361 -17.44 -23.97 -19.28
CA GLN A 361 -18.88 -23.75 -19.39
C GLN A 361 -19.45 -23.51 -17.98
N GLY A 362 -20.48 -22.67 -17.87
CA GLY A 362 -21.14 -22.41 -16.59
C GLY A 362 -21.74 -21.01 -16.45
N HIS A 363 -21.35 -20.07 -17.31
CA HIS A 363 -21.98 -18.76 -17.35
C HIS A 363 -23.34 -18.83 -18.05
N THR A 364 -24.40 -18.33 -17.40
CA THR A 364 -25.76 -18.26 -17.96
C THR A 364 -26.02 -16.98 -18.75
N ASN A 365 -24.99 -16.14 -18.95
CA ASN A 365 -25.08 -14.87 -19.67
C ASN A 365 -23.71 -14.45 -20.25
N ARG A 366 -23.68 -13.39 -21.08
CA ARG A 366 -22.53 -12.91 -21.87
C ARG A 366 -21.33 -12.55 -21.00
N VAL A 367 -20.17 -13.12 -21.32
CA VAL A 367 -18.86 -12.83 -20.71
C VAL A 367 -18.38 -11.41 -21.04
N TYR A 368 -18.29 -10.51 -20.05
CA TYR A 368 -17.91 -9.10 -20.25
C TYR A 368 -16.46 -8.73 -19.87
N SER A 369 -15.84 -9.46 -18.93
CA SER A 369 -14.43 -9.30 -18.52
C SER A 369 -13.78 -10.64 -18.24
N LEU A 370 -12.46 -10.65 -18.38
CA LEU A 370 -11.54 -11.71 -17.99
C LEU A 370 -10.25 -11.05 -17.53
N GLN A 371 -9.66 -11.61 -16.48
CA GLN A 371 -8.32 -11.26 -16.07
C GLN A 371 -7.55 -12.50 -15.66
N TYR A 372 -6.26 -12.51 -15.99
CA TYR A 372 -5.31 -13.55 -15.65
C TYR A 372 -4.19 -12.92 -14.82
N HIS A 373 -4.02 -13.46 -13.62
CA HIS A 373 -2.79 -13.49 -12.86
C HIS A 373 -2.58 -14.99 -12.60
N ILE A 374 -1.34 -15.43 -12.42
CA ILE A 374 -0.96 -16.83 -12.15
C ILE A 374 -1.84 -17.36 -11.00
N ASP A 375 -3.00 -17.95 -11.35
CA ASP A 375 -3.55 -19.21 -10.87
C ASP A 375 -5.04 -19.47 -11.23
N HIS A 376 -5.94 -18.50 -11.51
CA HIS A 376 -7.34 -18.85 -11.92
C HIS A 376 -8.07 -17.85 -12.85
N ILE A 377 -9.04 -18.36 -13.63
CA ILE A 377 -9.81 -17.66 -14.69
C ILE A 377 -11.30 -17.60 -14.29
N HIS A 378 -11.90 -16.40 -14.22
CA HIS A 378 -13.36 -16.25 -14.10
C HIS A 378 -13.89 -15.07 -14.92
N SER A 379 -15.16 -15.18 -15.34
CA SER A 379 -15.84 -14.19 -16.18
C SER A 379 -17.13 -13.64 -15.57
N LEU A 380 -17.55 -12.49 -16.10
CA LEU A 380 -18.72 -11.65 -15.81
C LEU A 380 -18.42 -10.55 -14.80
N THR A 381 -17.92 -9.42 -15.29
CA THR A 381 -18.06 -8.09 -14.67
C THR A 381 -17.59 -7.02 -15.67
N SER A 382 -17.86 -5.74 -15.46
CA SER A 382 -17.41 -4.64 -16.33
C SER A 382 -15.89 -4.42 -16.25
N GLY A 383 -15.26 -4.90 -15.16
CA GLY A 383 -13.82 -4.98 -14.95
C GLY A 383 -13.49 -6.01 -13.86
N MET A 384 -12.34 -6.67 -14.00
CA MET A 384 -11.79 -7.62 -13.02
C MET A 384 -10.33 -7.27 -12.74
N GLU A 385 -9.93 -7.30 -11.47
CA GLU A 385 -8.55 -7.06 -10.97
C GLU A 385 -8.09 -8.24 -10.07
N LEU A 386 -6.96 -8.92 -10.34
CA LEU A 386 -6.48 -10.13 -9.68
C LEU A 386 -5.02 -9.94 -9.28
N ARG A 387 -4.76 -10.06 -7.98
CA ARG A 387 -3.42 -10.07 -7.39
C ARG A 387 -3.39 -11.03 -6.20
N ASP A 388 -2.32 -11.81 -6.08
CA ASP A 388 -2.04 -12.66 -4.90
C ASP A 388 -3.22 -13.54 -4.45
N ASN A 389 -3.92 -14.17 -5.40
CA ASN A 389 -5.13 -14.98 -5.19
C ASN A 389 -6.40 -14.21 -4.80
N ILE A 390 -6.37 -12.89 -4.77
CA ILE A 390 -7.54 -12.05 -4.52
C ILE A 390 -8.06 -11.47 -5.83
N LEU A 391 -9.29 -11.84 -6.19
CA LEU A 391 -10.00 -11.35 -7.37
C LEU A 391 -10.99 -10.27 -6.95
N VAL A 392 -11.03 -9.16 -7.68
CA VAL A 392 -12.03 -8.10 -7.53
C VAL A 392 -12.84 -8.01 -8.82
N SER A 393 -14.16 -7.99 -8.70
CA SER A 393 -15.10 -7.99 -9.82
C SER A 393 -16.10 -6.84 -9.67
N GLY A 394 -16.25 -5.97 -10.67
CA GLY A 394 -17.20 -4.83 -10.65
C GLY A 394 -18.34 -4.98 -11.64
N ASN A 395 -19.59 -4.97 -11.19
CA ASN A 395 -20.76 -5.38 -11.99
C ASN A 395 -21.66 -4.19 -12.37
N ALA A 396 -22.47 -4.42 -13.41
CA ALA A 396 -23.55 -3.53 -13.83
C ALA A 396 -24.66 -3.39 -12.77
N ASP A 397 -24.73 -4.32 -11.80
CA ASP A 397 -25.64 -4.24 -10.66
C ASP A 397 -25.21 -3.22 -9.58
N SER A 398 -24.23 -2.35 -9.87
CA SER A 398 -23.58 -1.36 -8.98
C SER A 398 -22.67 -1.92 -7.89
N THR A 399 -22.47 -3.24 -7.84
CA THR A 399 -21.69 -3.89 -6.78
C THR A 399 -20.28 -4.20 -7.22
N VAL A 400 -19.35 -4.15 -6.26
CA VAL A 400 -18.00 -4.68 -6.41
C VAL A 400 -17.83 -5.81 -5.41
N ARG A 401 -17.28 -6.93 -5.84
CA ARG A 401 -17.05 -8.11 -4.98
C ARG A 401 -15.57 -8.46 -4.99
N VAL A 402 -15.09 -8.92 -3.84
CA VAL A 402 -13.73 -9.38 -3.62
C VAL A 402 -13.79 -10.86 -3.26
N TRP A 403 -12.98 -11.67 -3.90
CA TRP A 403 -13.02 -13.13 -3.84
C TRP A 403 -11.62 -13.68 -3.55
N ASP A 404 -11.54 -14.78 -2.81
CA ASP A 404 -10.35 -15.62 -2.78
C ASP A 404 -10.52 -16.72 -3.83
N ILE A 405 -9.64 -16.74 -4.83
CA ILE A 405 -9.74 -17.69 -5.95
C ILE A 405 -9.39 -19.12 -5.57
N ARG A 406 -8.61 -19.34 -4.50
CA ARG A 406 -8.21 -20.71 -4.09
C ARG A 406 -9.36 -21.43 -3.42
N THR A 407 -10.16 -20.69 -2.66
CA THR A 407 -11.30 -21.23 -1.91
C THR A 407 -12.63 -21.03 -2.64
N GLY A 408 -12.68 -20.10 -3.60
CA GLY A 408 -13.91 -19.67 -4.25
C GLY A 408 -14.82 -18.82 -3.36
N GLN A 409 -14.34 -18.39 -2.18
CA GLN A 409 -15.14 -17.64 -1.22
C GLN A 409 -15.22 -16.16 -1.61
N CYS A 410 -16.41 -15.57 -1.54
CA CYS A 410 -16.58 -14.11 -1.57
C CYS A 410 -16.12 -13.54 -0.23
N LEU A 411 -14.97 -12.88 -0.21
CA LEU A 411 -14.41 -12.23 0.99
C LEU A 411 -15.23 -10.99 1.37
N HIS A 412 -15.46 -10.12 0.39
CA HIS A 412 -16.17 -8.88 0.61
C HIS A 412 -17.13 -8.58 -0.53
N THR A 413 -18.23 -7.94 -0.19
CA THR A 413 -19.11 -7.28 -1.15
C THR A 413 -19.12 -5.81 -0.78
N LEU A 414 -18.48 -4.97 -1.60
CA LEU A 414 -18.35 -3.54 -1.39
C LEU A 414 -19.71 -2.89 -1.65
N GLN A 415 -20.51 -2.86 -0.59
CA GLN A 415 -21.88 -2.36 -0.53
C GLN A 415 -22.05 -1.54 0.76
N GLY A 416 -23.21 -0.89 0.90
CA GLY A 416 -23.56 -0.09 2.07
C GLY A 416 -24.09 1.29 1.69
N PRO A 417 -24.15 2.24 2.64
CA PRO A 417 -24.68 3.59 2.40
C PRO A 417 -23.96 4.35 1.28
N HIS A 418 -22.67 4.06 1.08
CA HIS A 418 -21.81 4.74 0.11
C HIS A 418 -21.59 3.93 -1.19
N LYS A 419 -22.43 2.93 -1.46
CA LYS A 419 -22.35 2.13 -2.71
C LYS A 419 -22.49 3.01 -3.95
N HIS A 420 -22.04 2.48 -5.09
CA HIS A 420 -22.36 3.10 -6.37
C HIS A 420 -23.88 3.10 -6.61
N GLN A 421 -24.36 4.17 -7.25
CA GLN A 421 -25.78 4.32 -7.58
C GLN A 421 -26.12 3.76 -8.96
N SER A 422 -25.09 3.50 -9.78
CA SER A 422 -25.20 2.99 -11.13
C SER A 422 -24.12 1.94 -11.40
N ALA A 423 -24.03 1.47 -12.65
CA ALA A 423 -23.09 0.46 -13.08
C ALA A 423 -21.63 0.85 -12.81
N VAL A 424 -20.86 -0.08 -12.26
CA VAL A 424 -19.41 0.07 -12.12
C VAL A 424 -18.78 -0.06 -13.51
N THR A 425 -18.00 0.94 -13.91
CA THR A 425 -17.42 1.04 -15.25
C THR A 425 -16.00 0.50 -15.31
N CYS A 426 -15.22 0.70 -14.25
CA CYS A 426 -13.83 0.27 -14.17
C CYS A 426 -13.38 0.08 -12.72
N LEU A 427 -12.35 -0.74 -12.54
CA LEU A 427 -11.74 -1.07 -11.26
C LEU A 427 -10.22 -1.05 -11.40
N GLN A 428 -9.52 -0.67 -10.33
CA GLN A 428 -8.07 -0.76 -10.20
C GLN A 428 -7.69 -1.16 -8.78
N PHE A 429 -6.66 -1.99 -8.63
CA PHE A 429 -6.03 -2.28 -7.35
C PHE A 429 -4.73 -1.49 -7.20
N CYS A 430 -4.60 -0.80 -6.07
CA CYS A 430 -3.38 -0.09 -5.71
C CYS A 430 -3.13 -0.24 -4.20
N ARG A 431 -2.01 -0.85 -3.80
CA ARG A 431 -1.50 -0.87 -2.41
C ARG A 431 -2.51 -1.32 -1.34
N GLY A 432 -3.24 -2.40 -1.59
CA GLY A 432 -4.26 -2.89 -0.64
C GLY A 432 -5.54 -2.07 -0.64
N LEU A 433 -5.71 -1.19 -1.61
CA LEU A 433 -6.92 -0.39 -1.85
C LEU A 433 -7.56 -0.82 -3.17
N VAL A 434 -8.88 -0.69 -3.22
CA VAL A 434 -9.67 -0.86 -4.43
C VAL A 434 -10.19 0.50 -4.85
N LEU A 435 -9.98 0.85 -6.11
CA LEU A 435 -10.58 2.01 -6.76
C LEU A 435 -11.67 1.53 -7.69
N SER A 436 -12.86 2.12 -7.60
CA SER A 436 -13.99 1.81 -8.47
C SER A 436 -14.57 3.08 -9.08
N SER A 437 -14.80 3.08 -10.39
CA SER A 437 -15.49 4.15 -11.11
C SER A 437 -16.88 3.71 -11.57
N SER A 438 -17.78 4.67 -11.77
CA SER A 438 -19.18 4.38 -12.10
C SER A 438 -19.81 5.44 -13.00
N ASP A 439 -20.92 5.06 -13.62
CA ASP A 439 -21.83 5.94 -14.35
C ASP A 439 -22.52 6.97 -13.43
N ASP A 440 -22.43 6.81 -12.11
CA ASP A 440 -22.86 7.83 -11.14
C ASP A 440 -21.90 9.03 -11.03
N GLY A 441 -20.85 9.08 -11.85
CA GLY A 441 -19.89 10.18 -11.88
C GLY A 441 -18.93 10.19 -10.69
N THR A 442 -18.80 9.08 -9.95
CA THR A 442 -17.87 8.97 -8.81
C THR A 442 -16.75 7.98 -9.06
N VAL A 443 -15.60 8.25 -8.44
CA VAL A 443 -14.54 7.27 -8.20
C VAL A 443 -14.40 7.10 -6.70
N LYS A 444 -14.61 5.86 -6.23
CA LYS A 444 -14.62 5.51 -4.80
C LYS A 444 -13.39 4.71 -4.44
N LEU A 445 -12.89 4.94 -3.22
CA LEU A 445 -11.77 4.22 -2.63
C LEU A 445 -12.28 3.32 -1.50
N TRP A 446 -11.83 2.08 -1.52
CA TRP A 446 -12.21 1.06 -0.57
C TRP A 446 -10.96 0.39 0.00
N ASP A 447 -11.03 -0.02 1.26
CA ASP A 447 -9.99 -0.84 1.87
C ASP A 447 -10.20 -2.30 1.46
N LEU A 448 -9.20 -2.93 0.82
CA LEU A 448 -9.34 -4.31 0.33
C LEU A 448 -9.57 -5.30 1.48
N ARG A 449 -8.89 -5.10 2.61
CA ARG A 449 -8.84 -6.04 3.73
C ARG A 449 -10.13 -6.05 4.55
N THR A 450 -10.78 -4.91 4.66
CA THR A 450 -12.01 -4.76 5.45
C THR A 450 -13.26 -4.67 4.58
N GLY A 451 -13.11 -4.35 3.30
CA GLY A 451 -14.22 -4.04 2.40
C GLY A 451 -14.91 -2.70 2.72
N ALA A 452 -14.37 -1.91 3.65
CA ALA A 452 -14.95 -0.65 4.06
C ALA A 452 -14.75 0.44 3.00
N TRP A 453 -15.79 1.26 2.80
CA TRP A 453 -15.65 2.52 2.07
C TRP A 453 -14.74 3.47 2.85
N ILE A 454 -13.79 4.10 2.16
CA ILE A 454 -12.87 5.08 2.76
C ILE A 454 -13.34 6.49 2.42
N ARG A 455 -13.42 6.81 1.12
CA ARG A 455 -13.83 8.13 0.61
C ARG A 455 -14.20 8.09 -0.86
N ASP A 456 -14.85 9.17 -1.30
CA ASP A 456 -15.00 9.49 -2.72
C ASP A 456 -13.75 10.29 -3.15
N VAL A 457 -13.00 9.76 -4.11
CA VAL A 457 -11.76 10.36 -4.63
C VAL A 457 -12.09 11.39 -5.71
N VAL A 458 -13.07 11.07 -6.55
CA VAL A 458 -13.62 11.97 -7.56
C VAL A 458 -15.14 11.96 -7.43
N ALA A 459 -15.74 13.13 -7.47
CA ALA A 459 -17.18 13.30 -7.62
C ALA A 459 -17.43 14.42 -8.63
N LEU A 460 -17.93 14.07 -9.81
CA LEU A 460 -18.28 15.06 -10.84
C LEU A 460 -19.45 15.92 -10.36
N GLN A 461 -19.42 17.22 -10.68
CA GLN A 461 -20.52 18.13 -10.35
C GLN A 461 -21.79 17.79 -11.13
N SER A 462 -21.63 17.28 -12.36
CA SER A 462 -22.70 16.78 -13.24
C SER A 462 -23.17 15.35 -12.91
N ARG A 463 -22.79 14.80 -11.74
CA ARG A 463 -23.29 13.49 -11.32
C ARG A 463 -24.81 13.49 -11.25
N GLY A 464 -25.43 12.44 -11.78
CA GLY A 464 -26.89 12.32 -11.86
C GLY A 464 -27.57 13.12 -12.97
N SER A 465 -26.86 14.05 -13.64
CA SER A 465 -27.35 14.76 -14.84
C SER A 465 -26.68 14.28 -16.13
N GLY A 466 -25.85 13.24 -16.07
CA GLY A 466 -25.25 12.57 -17.23
C GLY A 466 -23.72 12.48 -17.19
N GLY A 467 -23.06 13.12 -16.23
CA GLY A 467 -21.62 12.99 -16.03
C GLY A 467 -21.22 11.59 -15.58
N VAL A 468 -20.29 10.98 -16.31
CA VAL A 468 -19.85 9.59 -16.13
C VAL A 468 -18.33 9.54 -16.02
N VAL A 469 -17.81 8.62 -15.19
CA VAL A 469 -16.41 8.22 -15.24
C VAL A 469 -16.32 6.87 -15.94
N TRP A 470 -15.82 6.84 -17.18
CA TRP A 470 -15.78 5.63 -17.99
C TRP A 470 -14.68 4.66 -17.56
N ARG A 471 -13.49 5.19 -17.23
CA ARG A 471 -12.32 4.37 -16.92
C ARG A 471 -11.35 5.06 -15.97
N ILE A 472 -10.60 4.24 -15.24
CA ILE A 472 -9.54 4.70 -14.36
C ILE A 472 -8.25 3.89 -14.53
N ARG A 473 -7.12 4.54 -14.30
CA ARG A 473 -5.79 3.94 -14.16
C ARG A 473 -5.08 4.56 -12.97
N ALA A 474 -4.47 3.72 -12.15
CA ALA A 474 -3.73 4.19 -10.98
C ALA A 474 -2.29 3.72 -11.05
N SER A 475 -1.39 4.62 -10.67
CA SER A 475 -0.05 4.27 -10.22
C SER A 475 -0.02 4.36 -8.69
N ASP A 476 1.16 4.14 -8.13
CA ASP A 476 1.42 4.33 -6.71
C ASP A 476 1.16 5.76 -6.22
N THR A 477 1.37 6.75 -7.10
CA THR A 477 1.35 8.18 -6.74
C THR A 477 0.25 8.97 -7.42
N ARG A 478 -0.33 8.47 -8.52
CA ARG A 478 -1.31 9.21 -9.33
C ARG A 478 -2.51 8.37 -9.72
N LEU A 479 -3.67 9.02 -9.81
CA LEU A 479 -4.90 8.49 -10.40
C LEU A 479 -5.24 9.26 -11.68
N VAL A 480 -5.56 8.54 -12.74
CA VAL A 480 -6.04 9.09 -14.00
C VAL A 480 -7.45 8.59 -14.25
N CYS A 481 -8.39 9.50 -14.46
CA CYS A 481 -9.80 9.20 -14.72
C CYS A 481 -10.19 9.73 -16.10
N ALA A 482 -10.85 8.91 -16.92
CA ALA A 482 -11.52 9.37 -18.13
C ALA A 482 -12.99 9.66 -17.82
N ALA A 483 -13.41 10.90 -18.01
CA ALA A 483 -14.74 11.38 -17.68
C ALA A 483 -15.36 12.18 -18.83
N GLY A 484 -16.69 12.23 -18.87
CA GLY A 484 -17.47 13.01 -19.83
C GLY A 484 -18.94 12.62 -19.76
N SER A 485 -19.75 13.07 -20.72
CA SER A 485 -21.16 12.68 -20.80
C SER A 485 -21.61 12.43 -22.24
N ARG A 486 -22.73 11.72 -22.39
CA ARG A 486 -23.36 11.48 -23.70
C ARG A 486 -24.33 12.59 -24.12
N ASN A 487 -24.67 13.48 -23.20
CA ASN A 487 -25.69 14.52 -23.38
C ASN A 487 -25.11 15.95 -23.27
N GLY A 488 -23.78 16.10 -23.26
CA GLY A 488 -23.09 17.39 -23.24
C GLY A 488 -23.04 18.08 -21.88
N THR A 489 -23.60 17.50 -20.81
CA THR A 489 -23.51 18.07 -19.45
C THR A 489 -22.11 18.08 -18.85
N GLU A 490 -21.20 17.25 -19.37
CA GLU A 490 -19.82 17.16 -18.92
C GLU A 490 -18.93 16.98 -20.14
N GLU A 491 -18.06 17.96 -20.41
CA GLU A 491 -17.06 17.85 -21.47
C GLU A 491 -16.18 16.61 -21.26
N THR A 492 -15.87 15.91 -22.34
CA THR A 492 -14.92 14.80 -22.32
C THR A 492 -13.52 15.29 -21.95
N LYS A 493 -12.94 14.68 -20.92
CA LYS A 493 -11.63 15.04 -20.38
C LYS A 493 -11.01 13.89 -19.59
N LEU A 494 -9.71 14.01 -19.36
CA LEU A 494 -9.02 13.25 -18.33
C LEU A 494 -8.83 14.11 -17.08
N LEU A 495 -8.97 13.51 -15.91
CA LEU A 495 -8.61 14.08 -14.62
C LEU A 495 -7.39 13.35 -14.09
N VAL A 496 -6.33 14.08 -13.75
CA VAL A 496 -5.12 13.51 -13.14
C VAL A 496 -4.99 14.05 -11.71
N LEU A 497 -5.04 13.14 -10.74
CA LEU A 497 -4.85 13.43 -9.33
C LEU A 497 -3.46 12.95 -8.90
N ASP A 498 -2.74 13.78 -8.16
CA ASP A 498 -1.42 13.46 -7.63
C ASP A 498 -1.45 13.41 -6.10
N PHE A 499 -1.06 12.26 -5.56
CA PHE A 499 -1.00 11.95 -4.13
C PHE A 499 0.41 12.10 -3.57
N ASP A 500 1.38 12.50 -4.39
CA ASP A 500 2.77 12.74 -4.03
C ASP A 500 3.08 14.24 -3.98
N LEU A 501 2.50 14.91 -2.98
CA LEU A 501 2.49 16.37 -2.88
C LEU A 501 3.87 16.99 -2.57
N ASP A 502 4.87 16.20 -2.19
CA ASP A 502 6.21 16.70 -1.84
C ASP A 502 7.02 17.14 -3.08
N ASP A 503 6.66 16.71 -4.30
CA ASP A 503 7.37 17.08 -5.54
C ASP A 503 6.94 18.45 -6.11
N ARG A 504 5.71 18.90 -5.85
CA ARG A 504 5.23 20.22 -6.35
C ARG A 504 6.00 21.41 -5.77
N LYS A 505 6.60 21.26 -4.57
CA LYS A 505 7.39 22.33 -3.94
C LYS A 505 8.76 22.56 -4.58
N LYS A 506 9.19 21.72 -5.52
CA LYS A 506 10.50 21.86 -6.18
C LYS A 506 10.45 22.56 -7.54
N GLU A 507 9.28 22.68 -8.17
CA GLU A 507 9.16 23.30 -9.50
C GLU A 507 8.75 24.77 -9.45
N THR A 508 8.37 25.28 -8.27
CA THR A 508 7.92 26.67 -8.09
C THR A 508 8.98 27.61 -7.49
N ASP A 509 10.20 27.13 -7.25
CA ASP A 509 11.32 27.94 -6.73
C ASP A 509 12.43 28.12 -7.78
#